data_AF-A0A321L8G8-F1
#
_entry.id   AF-A0A321L8G8-F1
#
_cell.length_a   1.000
_cell.length_b   1.000
_cell.length_c   1.000
_cell.angle_alpha   90.00
_cell.angle_beta   90.00
_cell.angle_gamma   90.00
#
_symmetry.space_group_name_H-M   'P 1'
#
loop_
_entity.id
_entity.type
_entity.pdbx_description
1 polymer ?
#
loop_
_entity_poly.entity_id
_entity_poly.type
_entity_poly.pdbx_seq_one_letter_code
_entity_poly.pdbx_strand_id
1 'polypeptide(L)'
;MADNKSTHPQRIHSSFRELANFDEVKDKIITDIELSSDLEFFAITITFQDRTTLTFIIEPALVAFPILSEWPKGNEKVIKRYRAVRSKIPRT
;
A
#
# COMPACT_ATOMS: atom_id res chain seq x y z
N MET A 1 8.10 -42.61 12.64
CA MET A 1 6.94 -41.74 12.35
C MET A 1 7.52 -40.38 12.01
N ALA A 2 7.27 -39.87 10.81
CA ALA A 2 8.03 -38.75 10.25
C ALA A 2 7.50 -37.39 10.74
N ASP A 3 8.37 -36.61 11.38
CA ASP A 3 8.14 -35.22 11.74
C ASP A 3 8.31 -34.32 10.51
N ASN A 4 7.20 -33.96 9.86
CA ASN A 4 7.19 -33.00 8.76
C ASN A 4 7.20 -31.56 9.31
N LYS A 5 8.36 -31.09 9.78
CA LYS A 5 8.61 -29.65 10.00
C LYS A 5 8.89 -28.97 8.66
N SER A 6 7.83 -28.53 7.98
CA SER A 6 7.99 -27.53 6.93
C SER A 6 8.11 -26.14 7.56
N THR A 7 9.34 -25.77 7.93
CA THR A 7 9.71 -24.36 8.10
C THR A 7 9.93 -23.79 6.70
N HIS A 8 8.86 -23.28 6.08
CA HIS A 8 9.05 -22.34 4.98
C HIS A 8 9.48 -21.01 5.61
N PRO A 9 10.75 -20.56 5.45
CA PRO A 9 11.07 -19.18 5.73
C PRO A 9 10.19 -18.35 4.79
N GLN A 10 9.28 -17.55 5.35
CA GLN A 10 8.64 -16.49 4.59
C GLN A 10 9.78 -15.63 4.06
N ARG A 11 10.06 -15.72 2.76
CA ARG A 11 10.91 -14.76 2.08
C ARG A 11 10.21 -13.41 2.23
N ILE A 12 10.63 -12.64 3.23
CA ILE A 12 10.35 -11.21 3.33
C ILE A 12 11.14 -10.57 2.17
N HIS A 13 10.63 -10.69 0.95
CA HIS A 13 11.11 -9.89 -0.18
C HIS A 13 10.49 -8.51 0.01
N SER A 14 11.24 -7.59 0.62
CA SER A 14 12.31 -6.77 0.03
C SER A 14 11.68 -5.57 -0.67
N SER A 15 11.93 -4.38 -0.12
CA SER A 15 11.53 -3.07 -0.65
C SER A 15 11.24 -3.09 -2.15
N PHE A 16 9.96 -3.01 -2.52
CA PHE A 16 9.57 -2.73 -3.90
C PHE A 16 10.00 -1.29 -4.19
N ARG A 17 11.16 -1.13 -4.84
CA ARG A 17 11.61 0.16 -5.35
C ARG A 17 11.31 0.20 -6.84
N GLU A 18 10.44 1.11 -7.23
CA GLU A 18 10.16 1.43 -8.61
C GLU A 18 10.72 2.82 -8.91
N LEU A 19 11.40 2.98 -10.05
CA LEU A 19 11.88 4.27 -10.52
C LEU A 19 11.01 4.67 -11.72
N ALA A 20 10.17 5.69 -11.54
CA ALA A 20 9.46 6.33 -12.63
C ALA A 20 10.30 7.49 -13.17
N ASN A 21 10.39 7.60 -14.50
CA ASN A 21 11.02 8.74 -15.17
C ASN A 21 9.91 9.63 -15.75
N PHE A 22 10.07 10.94 -15.59
CA PHE A 22 9.14 11.95 -16.08
C PHE A 22 9.94 12.94 -16.94
N ASP A 23 10.16 12.59 -18.20
CA ASP A 23 11.04 13.35 -19.10
C ASP A 23 10.51 14.78 -19.33
N GLU A 24 9.19 14.97 -19.28
CA GLU A 24 8.51 16.25 -19.47
C GLU A 24 8.78 17.27 -18.37
N VAL A 25 9.30 16.86 -17.22
CA VAL A 25 9.63 17.75 -16.09
C VAL A 25 11.12 17.83 -15.80
N LYS A 26 11.95 17.19 -16.62
CA LYS A 26 13.40 17.22 -16.49
C LYS A 26 13.91 18.67 -16.58
N ASP A 27 14.89 18.99 -15.73
CA ASP A 27 15.55 20.31 -15.65
C ASP A 27 14.61 21.50 -15.33
N LYS A 28 13.35 21.24 -14.94
CA LYS A 28 12.43 22.29 -14.49
C LYS A 28 12.73 22.74 -13.07
N ILE A 29 12.55 24.03 -12.83
CA ILE A 29 12.69 24.63 -11.49
C ILE A 29 11.35 24.51 -10.75
N ILE A 30 11.40 23.90 -9.57
CA ILE A 30 10.25 23.80 -8.65
C ILE A 30 9.97 25.18 -8.06
N THR A 31 8.71 25.59 -8.09
CA THR A 31 8.19 26.77 -7.38
C THR A 31 7.66 26.36 -6.01
N ASP A 32 6.79 25.34 -5.98
CA ASP A 32 6.06 24.92 -4.78
C ASP A 32 5.93 23.40 -4.71
N ILE A 33 5.82 22.88 -3.49
CA ILE A 33 5.44 21.49 -3.20
C ILE A 33 4.26 21.52 -2.22
N GLU A 34 3.15 20.90 -2.61
CA GLU A 34 1.93 20.82 -1.81
C GLU A 34 1.65 19.38 -1.38
N LEU A 35 1.22 19.21 -0.13
CA LEU A 35 0.69 17.97 0.40
C LEU A 35 -0.81 18.17 0.69
N SER A 36 -1.66 17.34 0.08
CA SER A 36 -3.10 17.35 0.33
C SER A 36 -3.56 16.05 0.98
N SER A 37 -4.55 16.17 1.88
CA SER A 37 -5.22 15.06 2.54
C SER A 37 -6.73 15.28 2.44
N ASP A 38 -7.31 14.84 1.34
CA ASP A 38 -8.77 14.82 1.17
C ASP A 38 -9.34 13.53 1.80
N LEU A 39 -10.65 13.48 2.01
CA LEU A 39 -11.37 12.31 2.49
C LEU A 39 -11.19 11.09 1.58
N GLU A 40 -10.94 11.32 0.29
CA GLU A 40 -10.88 10.27 -0.73
C GLU A 40 -9.44 9.83 -1.07
N PHE A 41 -8.46 10.74 -1.01
CA PHE A 41 -7.07 10.45 -1.35
C PHE A 41 -6.08 11.44 -0.72
N PHE A 42 -4.81 11.02 -0.68
CA PHE A 42 -3.68 11.90 -0.40
C PHE A 42 -2.99 12.27 -1.70
N ALA A 43 -2.44 13.46 -1.82
CA ALA A 43 -1.62 13.79 -2.98
C ALA A 43 -0.39 14.63 -2.66
N ILE A 44 0.62 14.49 -3.51
CA ILE A 44 1.80 15.36 -3.56
C ILE A 44 1.77 16.06 -4.90
N THR A 45 1.68 17.38 -4.91
CA THR A 45 1.73 18.18 -6.14
C THR A 45 3.00 19.01 -6.17
N ILE A 46 3.76 18.87 -7.25
CA ILE A 46 4.97 19.66 -7.53
C ILE A 46 4.61 20.66 -8.62
N THR A 47 4.74 21.95 -8.32
CA THR A 47 4.50 23.04 -9.27
C THR A 47 5.82 23.59 -9.78
N PHE A 48 5.94 23.79 -11.09
CA PHE A 48 7.14 24.31 -11.74
C PHE A 48 6.97 25.78 -12.17
N GLN A 49 8.08 26.50 -12.37
CA GLN A 49 8.05 27.92 -12.76
C GLN A 49 7.38 28.19 -14.12
N ASP A 50 7.36 27.18 -15.00
CA ASP A 50 6.65 27.23 -16.29
C ASP A 50 5.14 27.05 -16.16
N ARG A 51 4.62 26.99 -14.92
CA ARG A 51 3.21 26.80 -14.55
C ARG A 51 2.65 25.42 -14.89
N THR A 52 3.50 24.43 -15.16
CA THR A 52 3.09 23.03 -15.21
C THR A 52 3.15 22.38 -13.82
N THR A 53 2.46 21.25 -13.65
CA THR A 53 2.41 20.51 -12.39
C THR A 53 2.63 19.01 -12.62
N LEU A 54 3.25 18.35 -11.62
CA LEU A 54 3.33 16.89 -11.51
C LEU A 54 2.66 16.48 -10.20
N THR A 55 1.58 15.71 -10.28
CA THR A 55 0.81 15.27 -9.11
C THR A 55 0.89 13.77 -8.94
N PHE A 56 1.30 13.34 -7.75
CA PHE A 56 1.24 11.96 -7.29
C PHE A 56 -0.01 11.77 -6.46
N ILE A 57 -0.98 11.00 -6.95
CA ILE A 57 -2.15 10.57 -6.18
C ILE A 57 -1.77 9.31 -5.40
N ILE A 58 -2.01 9.34 -4.10
CA ILE A 58 -1.70 8.27 -3.17
C ILE A 58 -3.03 7.75 -2.63
N GLU A 59 -3.40 6.55 -3.08
CA GLU A 59 -4.59 5.85 -2.60
C GLU A 59 -4.18 4.73 -1.63
N PRO A 60 -4.49 4.86 -0.33
CA PRO A 60 -4.23 3.79 0.62
C PRO A 60 -5.16 2.59 0.38
N ALA A 61 -4.58 1.39 0.32
CA ALA A 61 -5.33 0.15 0.20
C ALA A 61 -5.56 -0.50 1.58
N LEU A 62 -6.79 -0.89 1.88
CA LEU A 62 -7.11 -1.69 3.06
C LEU A 62 -7.31 -3.15 2.64
N VAL A 63 -6.70 -4.08 3.36
CA VAL A 63 -6.98 -5.51 3.21
C VAL A 63 -7.34 -6.10 4.57
N ALA A 64 -8.55 -6.64 4.68
CA ALA A 64 -9.02 -7.37 5.84
C ALA A 64 -8.91 -8.88 5.59
N PHE A 65 -8.44 -9.62 6.59
CA PHE A 65 -8.38 -11.08 6.61
C PHE A 65 -9.27 -11.59 7.75
N PRO A 66 -10.58 -11.73 7.54
CA PRO A 66 -11.49 -12.05 8.64
C PRO A 66 -11.29 -13.51 9.09
N ILE A 67 -11.19 -13.69 10.40
CA ILE A 67 -11.01 -14.99 11.05
C ILE A 67 -12.06 -15.10 12.15
N LEU A 68 -12.76 -16.24 12.19
CA LEU A 68 -13.57 -16.63 13.33
C LEU A 68 -12.76 -17.59 14.19
N SER A 69 -12.61 -17.28 15.46
CA SER A 69 -11.89 -18.08 16.46
C SER A 69 -12.67 -18.19 17.76
N GLU A 70 -12.45 -19.28 18.49
CA GLU A 70 -12.84 -19.42 19.89
C GLU A 70 -11.66 -19.01 20.76
N TRP A 71 -11.94 -18.40 21.91
CA TRP A 71 -10.90 -18.00 22.88
C TRP A 71 -11.05 -18.67 24.25
N PRO A 72 -11.07 -20.01 24.34
CA PRO A 72 -11.17 -20.67 25.63
C PRO A 72 -9.83 -20.57 26.38
N LYS A 73 -9.84 -19.89 27.53
CA LYS A 73 -8.74 -19.90 28.53
C LYS A 73 -7.37 -19.51 27.98
N GLY A 74 -7.32 -18.40 27.25
CA GLY A 74 -6.07 -17.69 26.94
C GLY A 74 -5.42 -18.00 25.60
N ASN A 75 -5.80 -19.09 24.94
CA ASN A 75 -5.31 -19.40 23.59
C ASN A 75 -6.41 -19.26 22.54
N GLU A 76 -6.08 -18.58 21.44
CA GLU A 76 -6.93 -18.48 20.27
C GLU A 76 -6.95 -19.81 19.50
N LYS A 77 -8.15 -20.31 19.21
CA LYS A 77 -8.36 -21.45 18.32
C LYS A 77 -9.17 -21.01 17.10
N VAL A 78 -8.52 -20.92 15.94
CA VAL A 78 -9.19 -20.56 14.69
C VAL A 78 -10.20 -21.64 14.27
N ILE A 79 -11.46 -21.24 14.12
CA ILE A 79 -12.56 -22.08 13.59
C ILE A 79 -12.61 -21.99 12.08
N LYS A 80 -12.55 -20.76 11.53
CA LYS A 80 -12.75 -20.51 10.09
C LYS A 80 -12.01 -19.27 9.62
N ARG A 81 -11.45 -19.33 8.42
CA ARG A 81 -10.94 -18.18 7.67
C ARG A 81 -11.92 -17.83 6.57
N TYR A 82 -12.27 -16.55 6.45
CA TYR A 82 -13.13 -16.06 5.39
C TYR A 82 -12.31 -15.53 4.23
N ARG A 83 -12.98 -15.29 3.10
CA ARG A 83 -12.38 -14.62 1.96
C ARG A 83 -11.87 -13.24 2.40
N ALA A 84 -10.64 -12.92 2.05
CA ALA A 84 -10.09 -11.58 2.28
C ALA A 84 -10.93 -10.52 1.55
N VAL A 85 -11.17 -9.41 2.22
CA VAL A 85 -11.86 -8.24 1.66
C VAL A 85 -10.81 -7.18 1.40
N ARG A 86 -10.76 -6.66 0.18
CA ARG A 86 -9.84 -5.58 -0.21
C ARG A 86 -10.66 -4.33 -0.47
N SER A 87 -10.13 -3.16 -0.11
CA SER A 87 -10.70 -1.90 -0.57
C SER A 87 -10.73 -1.90 -2.10
N LYS A 88 -11.75 -1.27 -2.66
CA LYS A 88 -11.72 -0.91 -4.08
C LYS A 88 -10.81 0.30 -4.18
N ILE A 89 -9.71 0.14 -4.91
CA ILE A 89 -8.82 1.23 -5.30
C ILE A 89 -9.32 1.66 -6.68
N PRO A 90 -9.94 2.85 -6.83
CA PRO A 90 -10.17 3.45 -8.12
C PRO A 90 -8.90 3.36 -8.98
N ARG A 91 -9.01 2.80 -10.18
CA ARG A 91 -7.94 2.94 -11.16
C ARG A 91 -8.24 4.23 -11.90
N THR A 92 -7.58 5.31 -11.50
CA THR A 92 -7.52 6.53 -12.31
C THR A 92 -6.74 6.27 -13.59
#